data_AF-A0A953KW73-F1
#
_entry.id   AF-A0A953KW73-F1
#
_cell.length_a   1.000
_cell.length_b   1.000
_cell.length_c   1.000
_cell.angle_alpha   90.00
_cell.angle_beta   90.00
_cell.angle_gamma   90.00
#
_symmetry.space_group_name_H-M   'P 1'
#
loop_
_entity.id
_entity.type
_entity.pdbx_description
1 polymer ?
#
loop_
_entity_poly.entity_id
_entity_poly.type
_entity_poly.pdbx_seq_one_letter_code
_entity_poly.pdbx_strand_id
1 'polypeptide(L)' 'MEIKLTESEATLLHSILGRLVMRSRTGEVGFMHGDNRFVSMQLRLKKGDKTSLNELAKKVSLSAGVREIP' A
#
# COMPACT_ATOMS: atom_id res chain seq x y z
N MET A 1 -0.20 22.64 -8.56
CA MET A 1 -0.31 21.83 -9.78
C MET A 1 -0.94 20.51 -9.39
N GLU A 2 -2.10 20.16 -9.95
CA GLU A 2 -2.80 18.90 -9.66
C GLU A 2 -2.43 17.88 -10.74
N ILE A 3 -1.88 16.73 -10.35
CA ILE A 3 -1.56 15.64 -11.29
C ILE A 3 -2.79 14.73 -11.36
N LYS A 4 -3.44 14.68 -12.53
CA LYS A 4 -4.53 13.75 -12.79
C LYS A 4 -3.95 12.48 -13.42
N LEU A 5 -4.22 11.34 -12.81
CA LEU A 5 -3.89 10.04 -13.39
C LEU A 5 -4.86 9.71 -14.51
N THR A 6 -4.33 9.13 -15.58
CA THR A 6 -5.14 8.40 -16.56
C THR A 6 -5.72 7.13 -15.94
N GLU A 7 -6.72 6.55 -16.58
CA GLU A 7 -7.36 5.31 -16.11
C GLU A 7 -6.37 4.13 -16.04
N SER A 8 -5.47 4.03 -17.02
CA SER A 8 -4.44 3.00 -17.06
C SER A 8 -3.43 3.15 -15.91
N GLU A 9 -2.99 4.38 -15.60
CA GLU A 9 -2.11 4.66 -14.46
C GLU A 9 -2.80 4.39 -13.12
N ALA A 10 -4.06 4.77 -12.97
CA ALA A 10 -4.83 4.49 -11.76
C ALA A 10 -5.02 2.97 -11.56
N THR A 11 -5.28 2.23 -12.64
CA THR A 11 -5.41 0.76 -12.62
C THR A 11 -4.08 0.10 -12.25
N LEU A 12 -2.97 0.57 -12.83
CA LEU A 12 -1.63 0.09 -12.48
C LEU A 12 -1.31 0.36 -11.00
N LEU A 13 -1.61 1.56 -10.52
CA LEU A 13 -1.39 1.94 -9.13
C LEU A 13 -2.25 1.10 -8.17
N HIS A 14 -3.53 0.87 -8.49
CA HIS A 14 -4.39 -0.06 -7.77
C HIS A 14 -3.75 -1.45 -7.68
N SER A 15 -3.29 -1.99 -8.82
CA SER A 15 -2.67 -3.32 -8.87
C SER A 15 -1.41 -3.41 -8.00
N ILE A 16 -0.58 -2.36 -7.97
CA ILE A 16 0.63 -2.31 -7.15
C ILE A 16 0.25 -2.23 -5.68
N LEU A 17 -0.59 -1.26 -5.30
CA LEU A 17 -0.99 -1.04 -3.91
C LEU A 17 -1.75 -2.24 -3.32
N GLY A 18 -2.56 -2.93 -4.13
CA GLY A 18 -3.29 -4.13 -3.71
C GLY A 18 -2.40 -5.33 -3.39
N ARG A 19 -1.15 -5.35 -3.89
CA ARG A 19 -0.16 -6.38 -3.59
C ARG A 19 0.67 -6.07 -2.34
N LEU A 20 0.75 -4.80 -1.95
CA LEU A 20 1.52 -4.39 -0.80
C LEU A 20 0.83 -4.83 0.50
N VAL A 21 1.65 -5.17 1.48
CA VAL A 21 1.24 -5.35 2.86
C VAL A 21 2.14 -4.54 3.78
N MET A 22 1.59 -4.16 4.93
CA MET A 22 2.32 -3.40 5.93
C MET A 22 2.24 -4.09 7.29
N ARG A 23 3.36 -4.20 8.00
CA ARG A 23 3.35 -4.61 9.41
C ARG A 23 2.79 -3.50 10.28
N SER A 24 1.70 -3.78 10.98
CA SER A 24 1.00 -2.83 11.85
C SER A 24 1.95 -2.18 12.87
N ARG A 25 2.72 -3.01 13.60
CA ARG A 25 3.62 -2.58 14.68
C ARG A 25 4.77 -1.72 14.20
N THR A 26 5.47 -2.12 13.13
CA THR A 26 6.71 -1.46 12.70
C THR A 26 6.48 -0.43 11.60
N GLY A 27 5.40 -0.55 10.82
CA GLY A 27 5.21 0.21 9.59
C GLY A 27 6.07 -0.25 8.43
N GLU A 28 6.65 -1.44 8.53
CA GLU A 28 7.46 -2.02 7.48
C GLU A 28 6.57 -2.49 6.33
N VAL A 29 6.94 -2.10 5.11
CA VAL A 29 6.22 -2.43 3.88
C VAL A 29 6.86 -3.64 3.22
N GLY A 30 6.04 -4.50 2.63
CA GLY A 30 6.48 -5.68 1.93
C GLY A 30 5.38 -6.30 1.09
N PHE A 31 5.60 -7.56 0.72
CA PHE A 31 4.64 -8.40 0.01
C PHE A 31 4.40 -9.69 0.80
N MET A 32 3.22 -10.30 0.62
CA MET A 32 3.00 -11.68 1.03
C MET A 32 3.43 -12.61 -0.12
N HIS A 33 4.37 -13.50 0.15
CA HIS A 33 4.75 -14.59 -0.73
C HIS A 33 4.08 -15.88 -0.25
N GLY A 34 3.19 -16.43 -1.09
CA GLY A 34 2.22 -17.42 -0.64
C GLY A 34 1.36 -16.87 0.51
N ASP A 35 0.84 -17.76 1.35
CA ASP A 35 -0.12 -17.34 2.38
C ASP A 35 0.52 -16.74 3.63
N ASN A 36 1.79 -17.04 3.92
CA ASN A 36 2.36 -16.82 5.25
C ASN A 36 3.76 -16.17 5.29
N ARG A 37 4.41 -15.91 4.14
CA ARG A 37 5.77 -15.33 4.16
C ARG A 37 5.73 -13.85 3.81
N PHE A 38 5.96 -13.01 4.81
CA PHE A 38 6.21 -11.59 4.59
C PHE A 38 7.63 -11.39 4.02
N VAL A 39 7.72 -10.76 2.85
CA VAL A 39 8.98 -10.35 2.22
C VAL A 39 9.11 -8.84 2.34
N SER A 40 10.05 -8.39 3.16
CA SER A 40 10.28 -6.97 3.42
C SER A 40 10.90 -6.26 2.22
N MET A 41 10.46 -5.02 1.96
CA MET A 41 11.11 -4.09 1.04
C MET A 41 12.13 -3.17 1.74
N GLN A 42 12.38 -3.40 3.03
CA GLN A 42 13.24 -2.55 3.87
C GLN A 42 12.80 -1.08 3.95
N LEU A 43 11.54 -0.80 3.61
CA LEU A 43 10.92 0.51 3.74
C LEU A 43 10.06 0.53 5.01
N ARG A 44 10.29 1.52 5.89
CA ARG A 44 9.50 1.71 7.11
C ARG A 44 8.81 3.07 7.09
N LEU A 45 7.49 3.06 7.10
CA LEU A 45 6.67 4.27 7.05
C LEU A 45 6.43 4.82 8.45
N LYS A 46 6.57 6.14 8.59
CA LYS A 46 6.14 6.86 9.80
C LYS A 46 4.61 6.94 9.82
N LYS A 47 4.02 7.18 10.99
CA LYS A 47 2.56 7.24 11.18
C LYS A 47 1.86 8.13 10.14
N GLY A 48 2.41 9.31 9.85
CA GLY A 48 1.87 10.22 8.84
C GLY A 48 1.88 9.60 7.43
N ASP A 49 3.00 9.01 7.03
CA ASP A 49 3.14 8.37 5.71
C ASP A 49 2.22 7.16 5.55
N LYS A 50 1.97 6.41 6.63
CA LYS A 50 0.98 5.32 6.65
C LYS A 50 -0.43 5.85 6.34
N THR A 51 -0.82 6.95 6.98
CA THR A 51 -2.11 7.58 6.74
C THR A 51 -2.23 8.03 5.30
N SER A 52 -1.22 8.73 4.78
CA SER A 52 -1.18 9.18 3.38
C SER A 52 -1.27 8.02 2.39
N LEU A 53 -0.56 6.91 2.64
CA LEU A 53 -0.60 5.73 1.79
C LEU A 53 -1.98 5.06 1.81
N ASN A 54 -2.61 4.94 2.97
CA ASN A 54 -3.95 4.39 3.09
C ASN A 54 -5.01 5.29 2.44
N GLU A 55 -4.87 6.61 2.51
CA GLU A 55 -5.73 7.54 1.78
C GLU A 55 -5.55 7.43 0.26
N LEU A 56 -4.32 7.29 -0.22
CA LEU A 56 -4.03 7.05 -1.64
C LEU A 56 -4.65 5.74 -2.13
N ALA A 57 -4.48 4.66 -1.36
CA ALA A 57 -5.07 3.36 -1.66
C ALA A 57 -6.61 3.44 -1.79
N LYS A 58 -7.26 4.15 -0.87
CA LYS A 58 -8.71 4.40 -0.94
C LYS A 58 -9.13 5.18 -2.18
N LYS A 59 -8.35 6.18 -2.60
CA LYS A 59 -8.60 6.96 -3.83
C LYS A 59 -8.52 6.12 -5.10
N VAL A 60 -7.73 5.04 -5.08
CA VAL A 60 -7.64 4.09 -6.20
C VAL A 60 -8.49 2.84 -5.99
N SER A 61 -9.60 2.94 -5.25
CA SER A 61 -10.58 1.86 -5.05
C SER A 61 -10.12 0.67 -4.20
N LEU A 62 -9.10 0.84 -3.35
CA LEU A 62 -8.79 -0.10 -2.26
C LEU A 62 -9.43 0.41 -0.97
N SER A 63 -10.72 0.11 -0.78
CA SER A 63 -11.54 0.68 0.30
C SER A 63 -10.98 0.45 1.71
N ALA A 64 -10.35 -0.69 1.94
CA ALA A 64 -9.69 -1.02 3.21
C ALA A 64 -8.29 -0.40 3.38
N GLY A 65 -7.74 0.26 2.35
CA GLY A 65 -6.36 0.72 2.31
C GLY A 65 -5.38 -0.40 1.92
N VAL A 66 -4.10 -0.20 2.24
CA VAL A 66 -3.08 -1.25 2.10
C VAL A 66 -3.29 -2.28 3.21
N ARG A 67 -3.23 -3.57 2.87
CA ARG A 67 -3.47 -4.65 3.84
C ARG A 67 -2.46 -4.61 4.98
N GLU A 68 -2.96 -4.56 6.21
CA GLU A 68 -2.11 -4.65 7.40
C GLU A 68 -1.99 -6.09 7.91
N ILE A 69 -0.79 -6.47 8.34
CA ILE A 69 -0.49 -7.76 8.96
C ILE A 69 0.13 -7.55 10.36
N PRO A 70 0.06 -8.55 11.25
CA PRO A 70 0.70 -8.50 12.56
C PRO A 70 2.22 -8.20 12.52
#